data_AF-A0A0J7K083-F1
#
_entry.id   AF-A0A0J7K083-F1
#
_cell.length_a   1.000
_cell.length_b   1.000
_cell.length_c   1.000
_cell.angle_alpha   90.00
_cell.angle_beta   90.00
_cell.angle_gamma   90.00
#
_symmetry.space_group_name_H-M   'P 1'
#
loop_
_entity.id
_entity.type
_entity.pdbx_description
1 polymer ?
#
loop_
_entity_poly.entity_id
_entity_poly.type
_entity_poly.pdbx_seq_one_letter_code
_entity_poly.pdbx_strand_id
1 'polypeptide(L)'
;MDSETYNVLKRFSSYRFVDRSDLKRLRPHARPFVAEKIDHMLDRINPSADLEHFHLDKYRTTFRDQSPHVIKDEVATTFLLFVSAQLSEIKIVRTFHLPGAWDLETQWTYLLKWLTFSVLTLLYNVRWKTEYFPYLDEMMADLMLGDSRALRRLAEQIGIEFGRDTFEAEEWYTKLLYHNSSVYGSYYWRLIHWMAEAAMLRTENPDVALARSLWKEYTIASMHRTLLCIYCKQHYLEILERYRDRFENDTDYPRLWYDVHNEVNKKTNKTVYPEEEFEKDREFMRRALY
;
A
#
# COMPACT_ATOMS: atom_id res chain seq x y z
N MET A 1 -17.22 27.09 0.40
CA MET A 1 -17.38 26.29 1.63
C MET A 1 -17.61 27.28 2.76
N ASP A 2 -18.69 27.16 3.52
CA ASP A 2 -18.92 28.08 4.64
C ASP A 2 -17.81 27.94 5.70
N SER A 3 -17.54 29.04 6.42
CA SER A 3 -16.46 29.15 7.41
C SER A 3 -16.56 28.08 8.50
N GLU A 4 -17.77 27.65 8.83
CA GLU A 4 -18.05 26.66 9.85
C GLU A 4 -17.66 25.26 9.40
N THR A 5 -18.04 24.85 8.19
CA THR A 5 -17.61 23.59 7.55
C THR A 5 -16.09 23.51 7.43
N TYR A 6 -15.44 24.61 7.03
CA TYR A 6 -13.98 24.67 6.93
C TYR A 6 -13.29 24.54 8.30
N ASN A 7 -13.78 25.25 9.33
CA ASN A 7 -13.23 25.17 10.69
C ASN A 7 -13.44 23.79 11.34
N VAL A 8 -14.54 23.13 11.01
CA VAL A 8 -14.88 21.77 11.46
C VAL A 8 -13.94 20.75 10.80
N LEU A 9 -13.75 20.81 9.48
CA LEU A 9 -12.76 19.99 8.75
C LEU A 9 -11.31 20.27 9.18
N LYS A 10 -10.98 21.53 9.49
CA LYS A 10 -9.70 21.98 10.05
C LYS A 10 -9.45 21.52 11.50
N ARG A 11 -10.50 21.25 12.28
CA ARG A 11 -10.38 20.57 13.59
C ARG A 11 -10.25 19.05 13.44
N PHE A 12 -10.90 18.46 12.42
CA PHE A 12 -10.89 17.02 12.20
C PHE A 12 -9.53 16.43 11.84
N SER A 13 -8.71 17.16 11.11
CA SER A 13 -7.44 16.62 10.61
C SER A 13 -6.21 16.92 11.48
N SER A 14 -6.39 17.59 12.64
CA SER A 14 -5.27 18.04 13.49
C SER A 14 -5.00 17.15 14.69
N TYR A 15 -5.90 16.23 15.10
CA TYR A 15 -5.64 15.42 16.30
C TYR A 15 -6.20 14.01 16.28
N ARG A 16 -5.37 13.09 16.81
CA ARG A 16 -5.67 11.72 17.28
C ARG A 16 -6.75 11.67 18.40
N PHE A 17 -7.50 12.74 18.64
CA PHE A 17 -8.42 12.90 19.78
C PHE A 17 -9.57 13.85 19.41
N VAL A 18 -10.52 13.39 18.59
CA VAL A 18 -11.79 14.10 18.41
C VAL A 18 -12.82 13.50 19.35
N ASP A 19 -13.49 14.33 20.16
CA ASP A 19 -14.54 13.89 21.07
C ASP A 19 -15.75 13.35 20.27
N ARG A 20 -16.16 12.12 20.58
CA ARG A 20 -17.28 11.43 19.93
C ARG A 20 -18.60 12.19 20.07
N SER A 21 -18.78 12.91 21.18
CA SER A 21 -19.98 13.71 21.46
C SER A 21 -20.08 14.91 20.51
N ASP A 22 -18.95 15.54 20.19
CA ASP A 22 -18.87 16.64 19.24
C ASP A 22 -19.16 16.17 17.81
N LEU A 23 -18.63 15.01 17.41
CA LEU A 23 -18.92 14.41 16.09
C LEU A 23 -20.41 14.08 15.92
N LYS A 24 -21.02 13.44 16.92
CA LYS A 24 -22.47 13.14 16.89
C LYS A 24 -23.32 14.40 16.83
N ARG A 25 -22.90 15.48 17.49
CA ARG A 25 -23.58 16.78 17.49
C ARG A 25 -23.49 17.49 16.13
N LEU A 26 -22.37 17.37 15.44
CA LEU A 26 -22.13 18.05 14.15
C LEU A 26 -22.76 17.32 12.96
N ARG A 27 -22.88 15.99 13.01
CA ARG A 27 -23.39 15.16 11.90
C ARG A 27 -24.71 15.65 11.27
N PRO A 28 -25.78 16.00 12.04
CA PRO A 28 -27.07 16.38 11.45
C PRO A 28 -27.04 17.69 10.66
N HIS A 29 -26.00 18.52 10.88
CA HIS A 29 -25.84 19.83 10.27
C HIS A 29 -24.77 19.85 9.17
N ALA A 30 -24.10 18.71 8.96
CA ALA A 30 -23.03 18.58 8.00
C ALA A 30 -23.57 18.36 6.57
N ARG A 31 -22.86 18.89 5.57
CA ARG A 31 -23.12 18.56 4.16
C ARG A 31 -22.93 17.06 3.92
N PRO A 32 -23.57 16.44 2.92
CA PRO A 32 -23.54 14.98 2.72
C PRO A 32 -22.13 14.36 2.76
N PHE A 33 -21.17 14.95 2.04
CA PHE A 33 -19.78 14.47 2.03
C PHE A 33 -19.06 14.61 3.38
N VAL A 34 -19.44 15.58 4.21
CA VAL A 34 -18.87 15.78 5.55
C VAL A 34 -19.55 14.87 6.55
N ALA A 35 -20.86 14.66 6.43
CA ALA A 35 -21.62 13.71 7.24
C ALA A 35 -21.10 12.29 7.05
N GLU A 36 -20.81 11.89 5.81
CA GLU A 36 -20.19 10.60 5.49
C GLU A 36 -18.81 10.43 6.16
N LYS A 37 -17.98 11.48 6.19
CA LYS A 37 -16.68 11.46 6.89
C LYS A 37 -16.84 11.45 8.41
N ILE A 38 -17.84 12.14 8.97
CA ILE A 38 -18.17 12.09 10.40
C ILE A 38 -18.63 10.68 10.79
N ASP A 39 -19.49 10.05 9.99
CA ASP A 39 -19.97 8.68 10.20
C ASP A 39 -18.79 7.70 10.17
N HIS A 40 -17.92 7.82 9.17
CA HIS A 40 -16.67 7.05 9.09
C HIS A 40 -15.79 7.20 10.34
N MET A 41 -15.69 8.39 10.92
CA MET A 41 -14.92 8.65 12.14
C MET A 41 -15.59 8.16 13.43
N LEU A 42 -16.92 8.22 13.51
CA LEU A 42 -17.66 7.64 14.62
C LEU A 42 -17.48 6.12 14.67
N ASP A 43 -17.30 5.50 13.51
CA ASP A 43 -16.93 4.10 13.37
C ASP A 43 -15.45 3.85 13.75
N ARG A 44 -14.52 4.79 13.44
CA ARG A 44 -13.10 4.72 13.88
C ARG A 44 -12.91 4.65 15.40
N ILE A 45 -13.75 5.34 16.18
CA ILE A 45 -13.58 5.48 17.64
C ILE A 45 -14.06 4.22 18.39
N ASN A 46 -14.74 3.29 17.71
CA ASN A 46 -15.16 2.02 18.30
C ASN A 46 -14.72 0.83 17.42
N PRO A 47 -13.45 0.40 17.49
CA PRO A 47 -12.96 -0.70 16.66
C PRO A 47 -13.54 -2.09 17.03
N SER A 48 -14.52 -2.17 17.94
CA SER A 48 -14.83 -3.34 18.76
C SER A 48 -15.82 -4.37 18.19
N ALA A 49 -15.92 -4.52 16.87
CA ALA A 49 -16.61 -5.69 16.28
C ALA A 49 -16.15 -6.00 14.84
N ASP A 50 -15.92 -4.96 14.05
CA ASP A 50 -15.65 -5.10 12.62
C ASP A 50 -14.17 -5.33 12.29
N LEU A 51 -13.24 -4.89 13.14
CA LEU A 51 -11.79 -5.09 12.93
C LEU A 51 -11.30 -6.48 13.36
N GLU A 52 -12.09 -7.22 14.15
CA GLU A 52 -11.80 -8.61 14.51
C GLU A 52 -11.92 -9.58 13.31
N HIS A 53 -12.67 -9.19 12.27
CA HIS A 53 -12.95 -10.04 11.10
C HIS A 53 -11.85 -10.05 10.05
N PHE A 54 -10.94 -9.07 10.05
CA PHE A 54 -9.75 -9.08 9.20
C PHE A 54 -8.66 -9.93 9.88
N HIS A 55 -8.92 -11.25 9.93
CA HIS A 55 -8.24 -12.22 10.79
C HIS A 55 -6.72 -12.27 10.57
N LEU A 56 -5.96 -11.76 11.54
CA LEU A 56 -4.50 -11.97 11.68
C LEU A 56 -4.10 -13.46 11.68
N ASP A 57 -4.98 -14.34 12.14
CA ASP A 57 -4.70 -15.77 12.31
C ASP A 57 -4.67 -16.58 11.01
N LYS A 58 -5.30 -16.11 9.93
CA LYS A 58 -5.17 -16.78 8.62
C LYS A 58 -3.75 -16.69 8.06
N TYR A 59 -2.91 -15.74 8.50
CA TYR A 59 -1.70 -15.38 7.78
C TYR A 59 -0.42 -16.07 8.25
N ARG A 60 -0.45 -16.81 9.37
CA ARG A 60 0.73 -17.52 9.90
C ARG A 60 0.92 -18.93 9.33
N THR A 61 -0.08 -19.52 8.67
CA THR A 61 -0.02 -20.92 8.22
C THR A 61 -0.49 -21.19 6.78
N THR A 62 -0.96 -20.18 6.03
CA THR A 62 -1.67 -20.40 4.74
C THR A 62 -1.00 -19.88 3.47
N PHE A 63 0.18 -19.26 3.53
CA PHE A 63 0.79 -18.60 2.36
C PHE A 63 0.97 -19.55 1.16
N ARG A 64 1.33 -20.81 1.42
CA ARG A 64 1.53 -21.84 0.39
C ARG A 64 0.32 -22.74 0.14
N ASP A 65 -0.75 -22.61 0.93
CA ASP A 65 -1.96 -23.44 0.80
C ASP A 65 -2.88 -22.97 -0.32
N GLN A 66 -2.61 -21.79 -0.88
CA GLN A 66 -3.34 -21.20 -1.98
C GLN A 66 -2.47 -21.16 -3.25
N SER A 67 -3.11 -20.99 -4.41
CA SER A 67 -2.40 -20.80 -5.66
C SER A 67 -1.47 -19.57 -5.58
N PRO A 68 -0.21 -19.68 -6.03
CA PRO A 68 0.72 -18.55 -6.14
C PRO A 68 0.12 -17.32 -6.83
N HIS A 69 -0.70 -17.52 -7.87
CA HIS A 69 -1.36 -16.42 -8.60
C HIS A 69 -2.35 -15.66 -7.72
N VAL A 70 -3.21 -16.38 -6.99
CA VAL A 70 -4.22 -15.76 -6.12
C VAL A 70 -3.56 -14.93 -5.02
N ILE A 71 -2.49 -15.46 -4.42
CA ILE A 71 -1.74 -14.75 -3.37
C ILE A 71 -1.02 -13.53 -3.92
N LYS A 72 -0.42 -13.63 -5.12
CA LYS A 72 0.21 -12.50 -5.81
C LYS A 72 -0.80 -11.37 -6.02
N ASP A 73 -2.00 -11.70 -6.52
CA ASP A 73 -3.05 -10.73 -6.81
C ASP A 73 -3.56 -10.04 -5.54
N GLU A 74 -3.80 -10.83 -4.49
CA GLU A 74 -4.21 -10.32 -3.18
C GLU A 74 -3.16 -9.39 -2.57
N VAL A 75 -1.87 -9.77 -2.64
CA VAL A 75 -0.76 -8.96 -2.12
C VAL A 75 -0.60 -7.66 -2.90
N ALA A 76 -0.61 -7.71 -4.22
CA ALA A 76 -0.48 -6.52 -5.07
C ALA A 76 -1.65 -5.55 -4.85
N THR A 77 -2.88 -6.06 -4.87
CA THR A 77 -4.10 -5.26 -4.69
C THR A 77 -4.14 -4.65 -3.30
N THR A 78 -3.93 -5.45 -2.25
CA THR A 78 -3.98 -4.98 -0.86
C THR A 78 -2.94 -3.89 -0.60
N PHE A 79 -1.72 -4.06 -1.09
CA PHE A 79 -0.67 -3.06 -0.91
C PHE A 79 -1.00 -1.74 -1.62
N LEU A 80 -1.39 -1.79 -2.90
CA LEU A 80 -1.68 -0.59 -3.67
C LEU A 80 -2.89 0.17 -3.11
N LEU A 81 -3.92 -0.56 -2.69
CA LEU A 81 -5.08 0.01 -2.00
C LEU A 81 -4.72 0.60 -0.63
N PHE A 82 -3.83 -0.05 0.12
CA PHE A 82 -3.36 0.50 1.39
C PHE A 82 -2.60 1.83 1.20
N VAL A 83 -1.64 1.87 0.27
CA VAL A 83 -0.90 3.11 -0.04
C VAL A 83 -1.89 4.18 -0.52
N SER A 84 -2.81 3.83 -1.41
CA SER A 84 -3.87 4.71 -1.88
C SER A 84 -4.72 5.29 -0.76
N ALA A 85 -5.20 4.46 0.16
CA ALA A 85 -5.99 4.91 1.31
C ALA A 85 -5.20 5.93 2.15
N GLN A 86 -3.89 5.71 2.34
CA GLN A 86 -3.04 6.68 3.05
C GLN A 86 -2.97 8.02 2.32
N LEU A 87 -2.79 7.99 1.00
CA LEU A 87 -2.69 9.21 0.21
C LEU A 87 -4.01 9.98 0.20
N SER A 88 -5.13 9.28 0.10
CA SER A 88 -6.47 9.86 0.20
C SER A 88 -6.68 10.54 1.56
N GLU A 89 -6.28 9.90 2.66
CA GLU A 89 -6.34 10.50 4.00
C GLU A 89 -5.42 11.71 4.13
N ILE A 90 -4.17 11.62 3.66
CA ILE A 90 -3.20 12.73 3.66
C ILE A 90 -3.74 13.91 2.86
N LYS A 91 -4.38 13.64 1.72
CA LYS A 91 -5.02 14.66 0.87
C LYS A 91 -6.15 15.34 1.63
N ILE A 92 -7.09 14.58 2.21
CA ILE A 92 -8.18 15.12 3.04
C ILE A 92 -7.61 16.03 4.13
N VAL A 93 -6.64 15.53 4.91
CA VAL A 93 -5.98 16.27 5.97
C VAL A 93 -5.40 17.60 5.46
N ARG A 94 -4.68 17.57 4.33
CA ARG A 94 -3.98 18.75 3.81
C ARG A 94 -4.88 19.75 3.12
N THR A 95 -5.88 19.29 2.38
CA THR A 95 -6.90 20.15 1.75
C THR A 95 -7.59 21.02 2.79
N PHE A 96 -7.76 20.54 4.02
CA PHE A 96 -8.41 21.28 5.10
C PHE A 96 -7.44 22.02 6.05
N HIS A 97 -6.15 21.63 6.12
CA HIS A 97 -5.20 22.23 7.08
C HIS A 97 -4.18 23.18 6.49
N LEU A 98 -3.74 22.93 5.25
CA LEU A 98 -2.66 23.67 4.59
C LEU A 98 -3.00 23.89 3.10
N PRO A 99 -4.01 24.72 2.79
CA PRO A 99 -4.33 25.09 1.41
C PRO A 99 -3.12 25.83 0.82
N GLY A 100 -2.33 25.13 0.00
CA GLY A 100 -1.04 25.61 -0.52
C GLY A 100 0.00 24.51 -0.76
N ALA A 101 -0.18 23.30 -0.20
CA ALA A 101 0.76 22.19 -0.38
C ALA A 101 0.54 21.36 -1.67
N TRP A 102 0.14 22.00 -2.77
CA TRP A 102 -0.17 21.36 -4.06
C TRP A 102 1.00 20.56 -4.65
N ASP A 103 2.22 21.03 -4.45
CA ASP A 103 3.44 20.36 -4.91
C ASP A 103 3.61 18.99 -4.26
N LEU A 104 3.25 18.85 -2.97
CA LEU A 104 3.37 17.57 -2.29
C LEU A 104 2.25 16.61 -2.71
N GLU A 105 1.03 17.09 -2.94
CA GLU A 105 -0.06 16.26 -3.48
C GLU A 105 0.31 15.68 -4.86
N THR A 106 0.93 16.51 -5.69
CA THR A 106 1.44 16.12 -7.00
C THR A 106 2.50 15.02 -6.87
N GLN A 107 3.46 15.17 -5.96
CA GLN A 107 4.48 14.14 -5.70
C GLN A 107 3.88 12.82 -5.21
N TRP A 108 2.88 12.86 -4.34
CA TRP A 108 2.21 11.66 -3.85
C TRP A 108 1.38 10.95 -4.93
N THR A 109 0.73 11.73 -5.79
CA THR A 109 -0.01 11.19 -6.93
C THR A 109 0.95 10.49 -7.89
N TYR A 110 2.10 11.10 -8.21
CA TYR A 110 3.14 10.46 -9.02
C TYR A 110 3.72 9.21 -8.35
N LEU A 111 3.91 9.23 -7.03
CA LEU A 111 4.38 8.06 -6.30
C LEU A 111 3.46 6.85 -6.50
N LEU A 112 2.14 7.02 -6.34
CA LEU A 112 1.20 5.90 -6.51
C LEU A 112 1.13 5.46 -7.97
N LYS A 113 1.20 6.38 -8.94
CA LYS A 113 1.29 6.02 -10.37
C LYS A 113 2.53 5.18 -10.67
N TRP A 114 3.70 5.60 -10.18
CA TRP A 114 4.95 4.87 -10.37
C TRP A 114 4.94 3.53 -9.67
N LEU A 115 4.38 3.47 -8.46
CA LEU A 115 4.18 2.21 -7.73
C LEU A 115 3.29 1.26 -8.51
N THR A 116 2.11 1.71 -8.95
CA THR A 116 1.20 0.89 -9.74
C THR A 116 1.84 0.44 -11.04
N PHE A 117 2.49 1.35 -11.78
CA PHE A 117 3.26 1.01 -12.96
C PHE A 117 4.30 -0.09 -12.66
N SER A 118 5.15 0.11 -11.66
CA SER A 118 6.19 -0.86 -11.31
C SER A 118 5.63 -2.22 -10.91
N VAL A 119 4.62 -2.24 -10.04
CA VAL A 119 4.00 -3.47 -9.53
C VAL A 119 3.34 -4.24 -10.67
N LEU A 120 2.55 -3.56 -11.52
CA LEU A 120 1.86 -4.22 -12.62
C LEU A 120 2.85 -4.71 -13.69
N THR A 121 3.85 -3.90 -14.06
CA THR A 121 4.90 -4.30 -15.01
C THR A 121 5.70 -5.50 -14.50
N LEU A 122 6.14 -5.50 -13.25
CA LEU A 122 7.03 -6.55 -12.73
C LEU A 122 6.26 -7.84 -12.44
N LEU A 123 5.14 -7.77 -11.71
CA LEU A 123 4.41 -8.95 -11.28
C LEU A 123 3.54 -9.59 -12.39
N TYR A 124 3.13 -8.81 -13.39
CA TYR A 124 2.21 -9.27 -14.45
C TYR A 124 2.79 -9.12 -15.86
N ASN A 125 4.03 -8.66 -16.00
CA ASN A 125 4.70 -8.48 -17.30
C ASN A 125 3.92 -7.57 -18.27
N VAL A 126 3.22 -6.56 -17.75
CA VAL A 126 2.45 -5.63 -18.58
C VAL A 126 3.38 -4.92 -19.56
N ARG A 127 2.98 -4.94 -20.84
CA ARG A 127 3.58 -4.10 -21.88
C ARG A 127 2.71 -2.87 -22.05
N TRP A 128 3.22 -1.74 -21.58
CA TRP A 128 2.45 -0.50 -21.56
C TRP A 128 2.34 0.07 -22.96
N LYS A 129 1.11 0.46 -23.31
CA LYS A 129 0.82 1.19 -24.54
C LYS A 129 0.44 2.62 -24.20
N THR A 130 0.60 3.52 -25.15
CA THR A 130 0.21 4.92 -24.97
C THR A 130 -1.25 5.06 -24.54
N GLU A 131 -2.16 4.20 -25.06
CA GLU A 131 -3.57 4.21 -24.66
C GLU A 131 -3.84 3.78 -23.21
N TYR A 132 -2.88 3.18 -22.49
CA TYR A 132 -3.09 2.72 -21.11
C TYR A 132 -2.80 3.78 -20.05
N PHE A 133 -2.00 4.80 -20.38
CA PHE A 133 -1.66 5.86 -19.42
C PHE A 133 -2.87 6.70 -18.97
N PRO A 134 -3.85 7.03 -19.84
CA PRO A 134 -5.10 7.64 -19.40
C PRO A 134 -5.85 6.82 -18.33
N TYR A 135 -5.87 5.48 -18.43
CA TYR A 135 -6.51 4.63 -17.42
C TYR A 135 -5.76 4.67 -16.09
N LEU A 136 -4.44 4.85 -16.11
CA LEU A 136 -3.65 5.05 -14.89
C LEU A 136 -4.01 6.39 -14.21
N ASP A 137 -4.26 7.43 -14.99
CA ASP A 137 -4.72 8.73 -14.50
C ASP A 137 -6.14 8.67 -13.92
N GLU A 138 -7.05 7.97 -14.61
CA GLU A 138 -8.43 7.75 -14.17
C GLU A 138 -8.48 6.94 -12.87
N MET A 139 -7.73 5.83 -12.81
CA MET A 139 -7.63 4.98 -11.62
C MET A 139 -7.19 5.79 -10.39
N MET A 140 -6.23 6.70 -10.58
CA MET A 140 -5.78 7.59 -9.52
C MET A 140 -6.86 8.55 -9.06
N ALA A 141 -7.58 9.18 -9.99
CA ALA A 141 -8.66 10.10 -9.65
C ALA A 141 -9.76 9.39 -8.84
N ASP A 142 -10.17 8.21 -9.29
CA ASP A 142 -11.22 7.40 -8.66
C ASP A 142 -10.80 6.90 -7.27
N LEU A 143 -9.57 6.41 -7.13
CA LEU A 143 -9.02 6.04 -5.82
C LEU A 143 -8.99 7.22 -4.86
N MET A 144 -8.65 8.43 -5.32
CA MET A 144 -8.67 9.63 -4.48
C MET A 144 -10.08 10.03 -4.06
N LEU A 145 -11.10 9.65 -4.83
CA LEU A 145 -12.52 9.80 -4.48
C LEU A 145 -13.04 8.66 -3.58
N GLY A 146 -12.24 7.62 -3.36
CA GLY A 146 -12.56 6.49 -2.49
C GLY A 146 -13.12 5.27 -3.20
N ASP A 147 -13.12 5.24 -4.53
CA ASP A 147 -13.54 4.05 -5.28
C ASP A 147 -12.43 3.00 -5.33
N SER A 148 -12.53 2.01 -4.44
CA SER A 148 -11.56 0.92 -4.32
C SER A 148 -11.49 -0.01 -5.53
N ARG A 149 -12.51 -0.03 -6.41
CA ARG A 149 -12.54 -0.87 -7.61
C ARG A 149 -11.77 -0.28 -8.79
N ALA A 150 -11.31 0.97 -8.67
CA ALA A 150 -10.55 1.65 -9.70
C ALA A 150 -9.28 0.88 -10.12
N LEU A 151 -8.57 0.28 -9.17
CA LEU A 151 -7.39 -0.53 -9.46
C LEU A 151 -7.73 -1.78 -10.30
N ARG A 152 -8.86 -2.42 -10.01
CA ARG A 152 -9.35 -3.56 -10.76
C ARG A 152 -9.74 -3.19 -12.18
N ARG A 153 -10.49 -2.08 -12.36
CA ARG A 153 -10.83 -1.58 -13.69
C ARG A 153 -9.57 -1.30 -14.51
N LEU A 154 -8.55 -0.68 -13.92
CA LEU A 154 -7.26 -0.50 -14.60
C LEU A 154 -6.65 -1.84 -15.02
N ALA A 155 -6.57 -2.81 -14.11
CA ALA A 155 -6.05 -4.15 -14.42
C ALA A 155 -6.78 -4.78 -15.61
N GLU A 156 -8.12 -4.76 -15.61
CA GLU A 156 -8.94 -5.27 -16.72
C GLU A 156 -8.65 -4.54 -18.05
N GLN A 157 -8.56 -3.22 -18.03
CA GLN A 157 -8.26 -2.40 -19.23
C GLN A 157 -6.88 -2.69 -19.83
N ILE A 158 -5.90 -3.07 -19.00
CA ILE A 158 -4.55 -3.41 -19.45
C ILE A 158 -4.32 -4.92 -19.62
N GLY A 159 -5.38 -5.73 -19.53
CA GLY A 159 -5.37 -7.17 -19.82
C GLY A 159 -4.84 -8.04 -18.68
N ILE A 160 -4.92 -7.58 -17.43
CA ILE A 160 -4.66 -8.40 -16.24
C ILE A 160 -5.98 -9.01 -15.77
N GLU A 161 -5.99 -10.33 -15.63
CA GLU A 161 -7.08 -11.08 -15.00
C GLU A 161 -6.67 -11.44 -13.58
N PHE A 162 -7.43 -10.97 -12.59
CA PHE A 162 -7.24 -11.35 -11.20
C PHE A 162 -7.96 -12.67 -10.92
N GLY A 163 -7.35 -13.53 -10.10
CA GLY A 163 -7.91 -14.83 -9.74
C GLY A 163 -9.16 -14.81 -8.84
N ARG A 164 -9.72 -13.63 -8.54
CA ARG A 164 -10.92 -13.44 -7.72
C ARG A 164 -11.73 -12.23 -8.18
N ASP A 165 -13.05 -12.33 -8.05
CA ASP A 165 -14.00 -11.26 -8.38
C ASP A 165 -13.87 -10.05 -7.44
N THR A 166 -13.61 -10.29 -6.16
CA THR A 166 -13.35 -9.26 -5.15
C THR A 166 -12.27 -9.69 -4.17
N PHE A 167 -11.48 -8.73 -3.70
CA PHE A 167 -10.54 -8.89 -2.59
C PHE A 167 -11.08 -8.20 -1.34
N GLU A 168 -10.77 -8.74 -0.17
CA GLU A 168 -11.17 -8.16 1.11
C GLU A 168 -10.67 -6.71 1.23
N ALA A 169 -9.47 -6.40 0.73
CA ALA A 169 -8.97 -5.03 0.73
C ALA A 169 -9.83 -4.03 -0.08
N GLU A 170 -10.57 -4.48 -1.10
CA GLU A 170 -11.50 -3.63 -1.85
C GLU A 170 -12.74 -3.30 -1.02
N GLU A 171 -13.27 -4.28 -0.27
CA GLU A 171 -14.45 -4.11 0.60
C GLU A 171 -14.12 -3.27 1.84
N TRP A 172 -12.90 -3.42 2.36
CA TRP A 172 -12.44 -2.79 3.60
C TRP A 172 -11.55 -1.57 3.34
N TYR A 173 -11.52 -1.04 2.11
CA TYR A 173 -10.61 0.02 1.66
C TYR A 173 -10.49 1.20 2.63
N THR A 174 -11.62 1.75 3.08
CA THR A 174 -11.64 2.91 3.98
C THR A 174 -11.20 2.57 5.41
N LYS A 175 -11.20 1.28 5.77
CA LYS A 175 -10.75 0.75 7.06
C LYS A 175 -9.28 0.32 7.03
N LEU A 176 -8.64 0.35 5.85
CA LEU A 176 -7.26 -0.09 5.70
C LEU A 176 -6.29 0.73 6.58
N LEU A 177 -6.58 1.97 6.94
CA LEU A 177 -5.69 2.76 7.80
C LEU A 177 -5.70 2.39 9.29
N TYR A 178 -6.64 1.54 9.72
CA TYR A 178 -6.82 1.25 11.16
C TYR A 178 -6.15 -0.05 11.60
N HIS A 179 -5.60 -0.85 10.69
CA HIS A 179 -4.92 -2.05 11.15
C HIS A 179 -3.55 -1.71 11.71
N ASN A 180 -3.18 -2.50 12.71
CA ASN A 180 -1.88 -2.38 13.35
C ASN A 180 -0.75 -2.78 12.36
N SER A 181 0.48 -2.43 12.73
CA SER A 181 1.69 -2.73 11.95
C SER A 181 1.93 -4.23 11.74
N SER A 182 1.32 -5.12 12.52
CA SER A 182 1.46 -6.56 12.35
C SER A 182 0.61 -7.12 11.20
N VAL A 183 -0.53 -6.51 10.89
CA VAL A 183 -1.36 -6.86 9.72
C VAL A 183 -0.66 -6.35 8.45
N TYR A 184 -0.45 -5.03 8.36
CA TYR A 184 0.13 -4.43 7.16
C TYR A 184 1.58 -4.79 6.90
N GLY A 185 2.36 -4.99 7.96
CA GLY A 185 3.76 -5.38 7.82
C GLY A 185 3.91 -6.65 6.98
N SER A 186 2.98 -7.61 7.11
CA SER A 186 3.02 -8.84 6.31
C SER A 186 2.85 -8.57 4.82
N TYR A 187 1.89 -7.73 4.42
CA TYR A 187 1.66 -7.36 3.03
C TYR A 187 2.84 -6.58 2.43
N TYR A 188 3.46 -5.69 3.21
CA TYR A 188 4.70 -5.02 2.79
C TYR A 188 5.81 -6.01 2.49
N TRP A 189 6.10 -6.91 3.44
CA TRP A 189 7.16 -7.90 3.25
C TRP A 189 6.86 -8.82 2.08
N ARG A 190 5.62 -9.32 1.97
CA ARG A 190 5.22 -10.17 0.83
C ARG A 190 5.42 -9.44 -0.48
N LEU A 191 4.91 -8.22 -0.64
CA LEU A 191 5.08 -7.48 -1.88
C LEU A 191 6.57 -7.25 -2.18
N ILE A 192 7.35 -6.85 -1.19
CA ILE A 192 8.79 -6.64 -1.34
C ILE A 192 9.49 -7.89 -1.89
N HIS A 193 9.20 -9.06 -1.32
CA HIS A 193 9.79 -10.33 -1.76
C HIS A 193 9.31 -10.74 -3.15
N TRP A 194 8.02 -10.58 -3.47
CA TRP A 194 7.48 -10.80 -4.82
C TRP A 194 8.13 -9.90 -5.87
N MET A 195 8.24 -8.61 -5.55
CA MET A 195 8.86 -7.62 -6.41
C MET A 195 10.35 -7.89 -6.60
N ALA A 196 11.03 -8.38 -5.56
CA ALA A 196 12.44 -8.75 -5.66
C ALA A 196 12.67 -9.92 -6.62
N GLU A 197 11.84 -10.96 -6.55
CA GLU A 197 11.89 -12.07 -7.51
C GLU A 197 11.56 -11.60 -8.93
N ALA A 198 10.48 -10.83 -9.10
CA ALA A 198 10.08 -10.33 -10.41
C ALA A 198 11.13 -9.41 -11.04
N ALA A 199 11.75 -8.54 -10.24
CA ALA A 199 12.83 -7.66 -10.66
C ALA A 199 14.10 -8.42 -11.05
N MET A 200 14.26 -9.69 -10.69
CA MET A 200 15.36 -10.52 -11.19
C MET A 200 14.98 -11.27 -12.48
N LEU A 201 13.77 -11.84 -12.52
CA LEU A 201 13.34 -12.76 -13.58
C LEU A 201 12.94 -12.04 -14.88
N ARG A 202 12.34 -10.86 -14.80
CA ARG A 202 11.75 -10.18 -15.97
C ARG A 202 12.81 -9.44 -16.78
N THR A 203 13.23 -9.93 -17.95
CA THR A 203 14.27 -9.22 -18.76
C THR A 203 13.80 -8.84 -20.17
N GLU A 204 12.65 -9.36 -20.61
CA GLU A 204 12.25 -9.36 -22.02
C GLU A 204 11.44 -8.12 -22.45
N ASN A 205 11.09 -7.23 -21.52
CA ASN A 205 10.16 -6.13 -21.74
C ASN A 205 10.86 -4.78 -21.50
N PRO A 206 10.84 -3.82 -22.46
CA PRO A 206 11.51 -2.52 -22.30
C PRO A 206 10.99 -1.72 -21.10
N ASP A 207 9.70 -1.86 -20.75
CA ASP A 207 9.12 -1.19 -19.59
C ASP A 207 9.66 -1.73 -18.26
N VAL A 208 10.20 -2.96 -18.25
CA VAL A 208 10.74 -3.57 -17.04
C VAL A 208 11.97 -2.81 -16.54
N ALA A 209 12.83 -2.31 -17.41
CA ALA A 209 13.99 -1.53 -16.98
C ALA A 209 13.55 -0.27 -16.21
N LEU A 210 12.55 0.44 -16.74
CA LEU A 210 11.96 1.60 -16.07
C LEU A 210 11.26 1.18 -14.76
N ALA A 211 10.46 0.11 -14.78
CA ALA A 211 9.76 -0.39 -13.61
C ALA A 211 10.70 -0.80 -12.47
N ARG A 212 11.82 -1.46 -12.79
CA ARG A 212 12.90 -1.80 -11.83
C ARG A 212 13.53 -0.54 -11.24
N SER A 213 13.83 0.45 -12.08
CA SER A 213 14.39 1.73 -11.63
C SER A 213 13.44 2.47 -10.68
N LEU A 214 12.17 2.59 -11.06
CA LEU A 214 11.14 3.23 -10.24
C LEU A 214 10.87 2.45 -8.94
N TRP A 215 10.89 1.12 -8.97
CA TRP A 215 10.76 0.30 -7.77
C TRP A 215 11.96 0.49 -6.82
N LYS A 216 13.18 0.49 -7.36
CA LYS A 216 14.39 0.76 -6.58
C LYS A 216 14.33 2.15 -5.95
N GLU A 217 13.99 3.17 -6.73
CA GLU A 217 13.80 4.54 -6.25
C GLU A 217 12.73 4.61 -5.16
N TYR A 218 11.60 3.92 -5.35
CA TYR A 218 10.57 3.81 -4.32
C TYR A 218 11.16 3.26 -3.02
N THR A 219 11.86 2.12 -3.07
CA THR A 219 12.40 1.50 -1.87
C THR A 219 13.37 2.43 -1.14
N ILE A 220 14.34 3.02 -1.85
CA ILE A 220 15.39 3.84 -1.25
C ILE A 220 14.86 5.21 -0.79
N ALA A 221 14.07 5.91 -1.61
CA ALA A 221 13.72 7.30 -1.37
C ALA A 221 12.34 7.50 -0.74
N SER A 222 11.40 6.57 -0.91
CA SER A 222 9.98 6.85 -0.65
C SER A 222 9.26 5.82 0.23
N MET A 223 9.75 4.58 0.36
CA MET A 223 9.02 3.54 1.10
C MET A 223 8.80 3.94 2.56
N HIS A 224 9.80 4.59 3.19
CA HIS A 224 9.70 5.11 4.56
C HIS A 224 8.51 6.06 4.77
N ARG A 225 7.99 6.69 3.71
CA ARG A 225 6.86 7.62 3.76
C ARG A 225 5.51 6.91 3.76
N THR A 226 5.46 5.65 3.31
CA THR A 226 4.25 4.82 3.31
C THR A 226 4.14 3.93 4.56
N LEU A 227 5.16 3.94 5.42
CA LEU A 227 5.14 3.25 6.72
C LEU A 227 4.40 4.11 7.75
N LEU A 228 3.22 3.66 8.20
CA LEU A 228 2.42 4.37 9.21
C LEU A 228 3.06 4.34 10.62
N CYS A 229 3.83 3.30 10.92
CA CYS A 229 4.50 3.16 12.20
C CYS A 229 5.78 4.00 12.23
N ILE A 230 5.83 4.99 13.12
CA ILE A 230 6.99 5.89 13.29
C ILE A 230 8.27 5.10 13.60
N TYR A 231 8.19 4.08 14.46
CA TYR A 231 9.33 3.22 14.77
C TYR A 231 9.79 2.39 13.56
N CYS A 232 8.85 1.86 12.77
CA CYS A 232 9.20 1.14 11.54
C CYS A 232 9.85 2.07 10.53
N LYS A 233 9.35 3.31 10.38
CA LYS A 233 9.95 4.34 9.52
C LYS A 233 11.39 4.65 9.94
N GLN A 234 11.61 4.95 11.21
CA GLN A 234 12.95 5.27 11.71
C GLN A 234 13.91 4.09 11.52
N HIS A 235 13.46 2.88 11.89
CA HIS A 235 14.28 1.69 11.70
C HIS A 235 14.58 1.41 10.22
N TYR A 236 13.62 1.65 9.33
CA TYR A 236 13.86 1.49 7.90
C TYR A 236 14.89 2.47 7.36
N LEU A 237 14.92 3.72 7.86
CA LEU A 237 15.96 4.69 7.52
C LEU A 237 17.35 4.23 8.01
N GLU A 238 17.46 3.66 9.22
CA GLU A 238 18.70 3.07 9.73
C GLU A 238 19.17 1.88 8.86
N ILE A 239 18.24 1.05 8.39
CA ILE A 239 18.52 -0.05 7.46
C ILE A 239 19.05 0.50 6.13
N LEU A 240 18.39 1.52 5.57
CA LEU A 240 18.84 2.13 4.31
C LEU A 240 20.26 2.70 4.42
N GLU A 241 20.60 3.30 5.56
CA GLU A 241 21.95 3.79 5.80
C GLU A 241 22.96 2.64 5.86
N ARG A 242 22.65 1.57 6.59
CA ARG A 242 23.54 0.41 6.76
C ARG A 242 23.72 -0.42 5.50
N TYR A 243 22.67 -0.60 4.71
CA TYR A 243 22.66 -1.41 3.50
C TYR A 243 22.82 -0.57 2.22
N ARG A 244 23.19 0.70 2.33
CA ARG A 244 23.27 1.65 1.19
C ARG A 244 23.98 1.04 -0.01
N ASP A 245 25.21 0.57 0.18
CA ASP A 245 26.05 0.02 -0.89
C ASP A 245 25.40 -1.21 -1.55
N ARG A 246 24.65 -2.01 -0.78
CA ARG A 246 23.93 -3.17 -1.31
C ARG A 246 22.67 -2.76 -2.06
N PHE A 247 21.90 -1.79 -1.56
CA PHE A 247 20.78 -1.27 -2.33
C PHE A 247 21.24 -0.66 -3.66
N GLU A 248 22.42 -0.06 -3.71
CA GLU A 248 22.99 0.51 -4.92
C GLU A 248 23.54 -0.55 -5.88
N ASN A 249 24.26 -1.56 -5.38
CA ASN A 249 25.12 -2.42 -6.19
C ASN A 249 24.79 -3.92 -6.16
N ASP A 250 23.92 -4.39 -5.27
CA ASP A 250 23.63 -5.83 -5.13
C ASP A 250 22.90 -6.35 -6.37
N THR A 251 23.35 -7.52 -6.83
CA THR A 251 22.80 -8.20 -8.01
C THR A 251 21.83 -9.31 -7.63
N ASP A 252 21.76 -9.70 -6.35
CA ASP A 252 20.75 -10.62 -5.82
C ASP A 252 19.77 -9.87 -4.90
N TYR A 253 18.83 -9.18 -5.53
CA TYR A 253 17.87 -8.34 -4.84
C TYR A 253 16.95 -9.10 -3.86
N PRO A 254 16.49 -10.34 -4.16
CA PRO A 254 15.82 -11.19 -3.17
C PRO A 254 16.66 -11.46 -1.93
N ARG A 255 17.96 -11.77 -2.10
CA ARG A 255 18.86 -12.03 -0.98
C ARG A 255 19.03 -10.80 -0.09
N LEU A 256 19.18 -9.62 -0.68
CA LEU A 256 19.21 -8.37 0.08
C LEU A 256 17.97 -8.22 0.98
N TRP A 257 16.78 -8.44 0.43
CA TRP A 257 15.55 -8.31 1.21
C TRP A 257 15.36 -9.39 2.27
N TYR A 258 15.87 -10.59 2.04
CA TYR A 258 15.93 -11.64 3.06
C TYR A 258 16.80 -11.21 4.26
N ASP A 259 17.99 -10.69 4.01
CA ASP A 259 18.90 -10.23 5.06
C ASP A 259 18.28 -9.08 5.87
N VAL A 260 17.71 -8.10 5.16
CA VAL A 260 17.00 -6.95 5.75
C VAL A 260 15.80 -7.41 6.60
N HIS A 261 14.99 -8.35 6.10
CA HIS A 261 13.86 -8.88 6.85
C HIS A 261 14.33 -9.60 8.14
N ASN A 262 15.41 -10.38 8.06
CA ASN A 262 15.96 -11.06 9.21
C ASN A 262 16.62 -10.14 10.24
N GLU A 263 17.16 -9.01 9.81
CA GLU A 263 17.59 -7.96 10.74
C GLU A 263 16.40 -7.38 11.52
N VAL A 264 15.27 -7.12 10.85
CA VAL A 264 14.05 -6.68 11.51
C VAL A 264 13.50 -7.74 12.47
N ASN A 265 13.55 -9.02 12.11
CA ASN A 265 13.16 -10.11 13.01
C ASN A 265 14.01 -10.12 14.28
N LYS A 266 15.34 -10.01 14.15
CA LYS A 266 16.26 -9.92 15.30
C LYS A 266 15.93 -8.72 16.20
N LYS A 267 15.74 -7.52 15.64
CA LYS A 267 15.42 -6.31 16.43
C LYS A 267 14.06 -6.40 17.13
N THR A 268 13.12 -7.19 16.59
CA THR A 268 11.78 -7.39 17.14
C THR A 268 11.63 -8.66 17.98
N ASN A 269 12.74 -9.34 18.31
CA ASN A 269 12.77 -10.62 19.04
C ASN A 269 11.89 -11.70 18.41
N LYS A 270 11.76 -11.69 17.07
CA LYS A 270 11.10 -12.74 16.29
C LYS A 270 12.14 -13.78 15.87
N THR A 271 11.65 -15.00 15.64
CA THR A 271 12.47 -16.07 15.05
C THR A 271 13.06 -15.61 13.73
N VAL A 272 14.36 -15.90 13.53
CA VAL A 272 15.02 -15.71 12.24
C VAL A 272 14.34 -16.60 11.21
N TYR A 273 13.95 -16.01 10.08
CA TYR A 273 13.36 -16.69 8.95
C TYR A 273 14.40 -17.64 8.34
N PRO A 274 14.18 -18.97 8.36
CA PRO A 274 15.18 -19.94 7.94
C PRO A 274 15.48 -19.88 6.44
N GLU A 275 16.72 -20.18 6.08
CA GLU A 275 17.20 -20.23 4.68
C GLU A 275 16.36 -21.19 3.81
N GLU A 276 16.06 -22.38 4.34
CA GLU A 276 15.28 -23.39 3.63
C GLU A 276 13.85 -22.90 3.31
N GLU A 277 13.25 -22.15 4.24
CA GLU A 277 11.91 -21.60 4.05
C GLU A 277 11.92 -20.42 3.08
N PHE A 278 13.00 -19.62 3.07
CA PHE A 278 13.21 -18.60 2.07
C PHE A 278 13.25 -19.19 0.66
N GLU A 279 14.06 -20.21 0.42
CA GLU A 279 14.16 -20.82 -0.91
C GLU A 279 12.84 -21.47 -1.37
N LYS A 280 12.09 -22.12 -0.46
CA LYS A 280 10.74 -22.62 -0.76
C LYS A 280 9.79 -21.50 -1.17
N ASP A 281 9.82 -20.36 -0.47
CA ASP A 281 8.97 -19.22 -0.80
C ASP A 281 9.38 -18.55 -2.12
N ARG A 282 10.68 -18.48 -2.43
CA ARG A 282 11.15 -18.01 -3.74
C ARG A 282 10.63 -18.88 -4.87
N GLU A 283 10.74 -20.19 -4.73
CA GLU A 283 10.23 -21.13 -5.72
C GLU A 283 8.71 -20.99 -5.89
N PHE A 284 7.98 -20.87 -4.78
CA PHE A 284 6.53 -20.61 -4.79
C PHE A 284 6.19 -19.33 -5.56
N MET A 285 6.89 -18.22 -5.29
CA MET A 285 6.66 -16.94 -5.96
C MET A 285 6.99 -17.01 -7.45
N ARG A 286 8.12 -17.63 -7.82
CA ARG A 286 8.53 -17.83 -9.22
C ARG A 286 7.47 -18.51 -10.08
N ARG A 287 6.72 -19.46 -9.51
CA ARG A 287 5.65 -20.18 -10.23
C ARG A 287 4.54 -19.27 -10.75
N ALA A 288 4.26 -18.12 -10.13
CA ALA A 288 3.28 -17.16 -10.66
C ALA A 288 3.88 -16.06 -11.56
N LEU A 289 5.20 -16.08 -11.74
CA LEU A 289 5.94 -15.12 -12.55
C LEU A 289 6.36 -15.71 -13.90
N TYR A 290 6.48 -17.02 -14.03
CA TYR A 290 6.54 -17.68 -15.34
C TYR A 290 5.15 -17.70 -16.00
#